data_AF-A0A3M1QD49-F1
#
_entry.id   AF-A0A3M1QD49-F1
#
_cell.length_a   1.000
_cell.length_b   1.000
_cell.length_c   1.000
_cell.angle_alpha   90.00
_cell.angle_beta   90.00
_cell.angle_gamma   90.00
#
_symmetry.space_group_name_H-M   'P 1'
#
loop_
_entity.id
_entity.type
_entity.pdbx_description
1 polymer ?
#
loop_
_entity_poly.entity_id
_entity_poly.type
_entity_poly.pdbx_seq_one_letter_code
_entity_poly.pdbx_strand_id
1 'polypeptide(L)'
;MADRYTVHSHVWECLADGETPVSVYQRLPRAPYRFLLESVEGGERWGRYSLLGDAPAVVVWGDPGDFRLRLPESGHEERLACSTRELLATLRRRFTPAGPARLPHLFAAWVGYFAYDLVFDFEPMARRLPPRPDGQPQLCLMLPRRTVVFDNVAKRMRLVANVVAPPGEAGAVERRAEAELAGLRALFDRPCPGPTILRFPDAAPLPLP
;
A
#
# COMPACT_ATOMS: atom_id res chain seq x y z
N MET A 1 8.82 16.68 -21.64
CA MET A 1 9.50 15.37 -21.55
C MET A 1 8.95 14.71 -20.30
N ALA A 2 8.26 13.56 -20.39
CA ALA A 2 7.72 12.93 -19.19
C ALA A 2 8.87 12.37 -18.35
N ASP A 3 9.04 12.88 -17.12
CA ASP A 3 10.09 12.43 -16.21
C ASP A 3 9.91 10.93 -15.93
N ARG A 4 10.96 10.15 -16.26
CA ARG A 4 11.03 8.72 -15.94
C ARG A 4 11.68 8.58 -14.57
N TYR A 5 11.11 7.74 -13.74
CA TYR A 5 11.58 7.42 -12.41
C TYR A 5 11.89 5.93 -12.29
N THR A 6 12.91 5.64 -11.52
CA THR A 6 13.23 4.29 -11.05
C THR A 6 12.74 4.15 -9.62
N VAL A 7 12.03 3.06 -9.33
CA VAL A 7 11.57 2.70 -7.99
C VAL A 7 12.56 1.69 -7.42
N HIS A 8 13.48 2.16 -6.59
CA HIS A 8 14.51 1.34 -5.97
C HIS A 8 13.98 0.70 -4.68
N SER A 9 13.89 -0.64 -4.64
CA SER A 9 13.43 -1.38 -3.46
C SER A 9 14.61 -1.94 -2.67
N HIS A 10 14.74 -1.53 -1.41
CA HIS A 10 15.72 -2.04 -0.45
C HIS A 10 15.01 -2.82 0.64
N VAL A 11 15.59 -3.96 1.03
CA VAL A 11 14.88 -4.92 1.87
C VAL A 11 15.73 -5.39 3.04
N TRP A 12 15.13 -5.42 4.21
CA TRP A 12 15.60 -6.20 5.36
C TRP A 12 14.62 -7.33 5.66
N GLU A 13 15.14 -8.47 6.10
CA GLU A 13 14.35 -9.61 6.55
C GLU A 13 14.63 -9.86 8.04
N CYS A 14 13.57 -10.13 8.79
CA CYS A 14 13.65 -10.49 10.20
C CYS A 14 12.61 -11.55 10.56
N LEU A 15 12.86 -12.23 11.69
CA LEU A 15 11.90 -13.15 12.29
C LEU A 15 10.67 -12.39 12.78
N ALA A 16 9.51 -13.01 12.68
CA ALA A 16 8.23 -12.39 12.98
C ALA A 16 7.40 -13.20 13.97
N ASP A 17 8.03 -14.10 14.74
CA ASP A 17 7.35 -15.00 15.68
C ASP A 17 6.53 -14.28 16.76
N GLY A 18 6.96 -13.07 17.16
CA GLY A 18 6.28 -12.23 18.15
C GLY A 18 5.32 -11.20 17.56
N GLU A 19 5.13 -11.21 16.24
CA GLU A 19 4.38 -10.17 15.53
C GLU A 19 3.20 -10.75 14.76
N THR A 20 2.20 -9.89 14.54
CA THR A 20 1.06 -10.18 13.66
C THR A 20 0.92 -9.02 12.67
N PRO A 21 0.36 -9.24 11.47
CA PRO A 21 0.08 -8.14 10.56
C PRO A 21 -0.70 -7.01 11.23
N VAL A 22 -1.73 -7.34 12.01
CA VAL A 22 -2.53 -6.33 12.73
C VAL A 22 -1.70 -5.56 13.78
N SER A 23 -0.84 -6.21 14.56
CA SER A 23 0.02 -5.50 15.54
C SER A 23 0.97 -4.52 14.84
N VAL A 24 1.55 -4.92 13.71
CA VAL A 24 2.41 -4.04 12.91
C VAL A 24 1.62 -2.88 12.31
N TYR A 25 0.42 -3.14 11.77
CA TYR A 25 -0.45 -2.09 11.23
C TYR A 25 -0.81 -1.03 12.27
N GLN A 26 -1.08 -1.45 13.51
CA GLN A 26 -1.41 -0.54 14.60
C GLN A 26 -0.24 0.38 14.99
N ARG A 27 1.01 -0.05 14.78
CA ARG A 27 2.21 0.75 15.03
C ARG A 27 2.52 1.73 13.90
N LEU A 28 1.99 1.52 12.69
CA LEU A 28 2.13 2.48 11.59
C LEU A 28 1.51 3.84 11.97
N PRO A 29 2.15 4.97 11.60
CA PRO A 29 1.58 6.29 11.76
C PRO A 29 0.12 6.38 11.29
N ARG A 30 -0.70 7.11 12.06
CA ARG A 30 -2.07 7.44 11.63
C ARG A 30 -2.00 8.52 10.55
N ALA A 31 -1.97 8.09 9.29
CA ALA A 31 -1.90 8.92 8.11
C ALA A 31 -3.02 8.53 7.13
N PRO A 32 -3.43 9.43 6.21
CA PRO A 32 -4.51 9.15 5.25
C PRO A 32 -4.17 8.02 4.28
N TYR A 33 -2.88 7.78 4.01
CA TYR A 33 -2.41 6.78 3.07
C TYR A 33 -1.67 5.66 3.79
N ARG A 34 -2.43 4.65 4.21
CA ARG A 34 -1.93 3.40 4.78
C ARG A 34 -2.89 2.25 4.50
N PHE A 35 -2.37 1.04 4.40
CA PHE A 35 -3.19 -0.15 4.16
C PHE A 35 -2.69 -1.37 4.92
N LEU A 36 -3.61 -2.32 5.09
CA LEU A 36 -3.37 -3.71 5.45
C LEU A 36 -4.19 -4.56 4.47
N LEU A 37 -3.53 -5.43 3.73
CA LEU A 37 -4.15 -6.39 2.83
C LEU A 37 -3.80 -7.79 3.33
N GLU A 38 -4.83 -8.53 3.72
CA GLU A 38 -4.73 -9.93 4.13
C GLU A 38 -5.58 -10.77 3.19
N SER A 39 -5.02 -11.88 2.70
CA SER A 39 -5.78 -12.84 1.92
C SER A 39 -6.34 -13.91 2.86
N VAL A 40 -7.58 -14.33 2.64
CA VAL A 40 -8.18 -15.49 3.30
C VAL A 40 -8.71 -16.40 2.20
N GLU A 41 -8.16 -17.60 2.10
CA GLU A 41 -8.61 -18.64 1.17
C GLU A 41 -9.65 -19.52 1.85
N GLY A 42 -10.84 -19.64 1.25
CA GLY A 42 -11.88 -20.58 1.70
C GLY A 42 -12.48 -20.30 3.09
N GLY A 43 -12.31 -19.10 3.64
CA GLY A 43 -12.87 -18.71 4.94
C GLY A 43 -12.11 -19.25 6.17
N GLU A 44 -11.23 -20.23 6.00
CA GLU A 44 -10.54 -20.91 7.11
C GLU A 44 -9.01 -20.79 7.05
N ARG A 45 -8.41 -20.54 5.88
CA ARG A 45 -6.95 -20.51 5.72
C ARG A 45 -6.48 -19.09 5.42
N TRP A 46 -5.68 -18.52 6.32
CA TRP A 46 -4.97 -17.29 6.01
C TRP A 46 -4.01 -17.52 4.85
N GLY A 47 -4.09 -16.61 3.87
CA GLY A 47 -3.15 -16.54 2.78
C GLY A 47 -1.74 -16.41 3.32
N ARG A 48 -0.78 -16.95 2.57
CA ARG A 48 0.62 -17.01 3.01
C ARG A 48 1.18 -15.62 3.32
N TYR A 49 0.75 -14.59 2.61
CA TYR A 49 1.26 -13.24 2.75
C TYR A 49 0.21 -12.24 3.22
N SER A 50 0.59 -11.40 4.18
CA SER A 50 -0.09 -10.15 4.50
C SER A 50 0.79 -8.97 4.08
N LEU A 51 0.20 -7.95 3.48
CA LEU A 51 0.90 -6.75 3.01
C LEU A 51 0.45 -5.54 3.82
N LEU A 52 1.41 -4.75 4.25
CA LEU A 52 1.18 -3.47 4.88
C LEU A 52 1.98 -2.42 4.16
N GLY A 53 1.48 -1.20 4.14
CA GLY A 53 2.28 -0.09 3.66
C GLY A 53 1.68 1.25 4.00
N ASP A 54 2.54 2.25 3.97
CA ASP A 54 2.17 3.63 4.23
C ASP A 54 3.19 4.59 3.60
N ALA A 55 3.07 5.87 3.95
CA ALA A 55 3.98 6.93 3.53
C ALA A 55 4.18 6.91 2.01
N PRO A 56 3.18 7.31 1.20
CA PRO A 56 3.26 7.15 -0.25
C PRO A 56 4.46 7.89 -0.84
N ALA A 57 5.20 7.21 -1.71
CA ALA A 57 6.21 7.83 -2.57
C ALA A 57 5.55 8.51 -3.79
N VAL A 58 4.45 7.93 -4.26
CA VAL A 58 3.60 8.50 -5.33
C VAL A 58 2.14 8.25 -4.98
N VAL A 59 1.28 9.23 -5.22
CA VAL A 59 -0.18 9.07 -5.18
C VAL A 59 -0.74 9.53 -6.51
N VAL A 60 -1.71 8.79 -7.04
CA VAL A 60 -2.47 9.15 -8.23
C VAL A 60 -3.95 8.98 -7.95
N TRP A 61 -4.76 9.98 -8.23
CA TRP A 61 -6.19 9.93 -7.96
C TRP A 61 -6.98 10.81 -8.92
N GLY A 62 -8.27 10.57 -9.04
CA GLY A 62 -9.18 11.38 -9.82
C GLY A 62 -10.13 10.56 -10.66
N ASP A 63 -10.67 11.19 -11.68
CA ASP A 63 -11.70 10.65 -12.55
C ASP A 63 -11.20 10.62 -14.00
N PRO A 64 -11.78 9.79 -14.88
CA PRO A 64 -11.42 9.78 -16.30
C PRO A 64 -11.47 11.19 -16.90
N GLY A 65 -10.35 11.61 -17.50
CA GLY A 65 -10.16 12.95 -18.07
C GLY A 65 -9.59 14.01 -17.12
N ASP A 66 -9.52 13.75 -15.81
CA ASP A 66 -8.91 14.64 -14.82
C ASP A 66 -8.30 13.87 -13.65
N PHE A 67 -7.13 13.29 -13.88
CA PHE A 67 -6.32 12.69 -12.83
C PHE A 67 -5.29 13.68 -12.28
N ARG A 68 -4.90 13.46 -11.03
CA ARG A 68 -3.79 14.14 -10.35
C ARG A 68 -2.74 13.12 -9.97
N LEU A 69 -1.48 13.48 -10.14
CA LEU A 69 -0.34 12.70 -9.66
C LEU A 69 0.51 13.58 -8.75
N ARG A 70 0.88 13.05 -7.59
CA ARG A 70 1.70 13.75 -6.61
C ARG A 70 2.87 12.90 -6.15
N LEU A 71 4.05 13.52 -6.05
CA LEU A 71 5.22 12.98 -5.36
C LEU A 71 5.36 13.74 -4.03
N PRO A 72 4.91 13.17 -2.90
CA PRO A 72 4.85 13.90 -1.63
C PRO A 72 6.21 14.42 -1.14
N GLU A 73 7.30 13.70 -1.41
CA GLU A 73 8.64 14.07 -0.93
C GLU A 73 9.21 15.32 -1.61
N SER A 74 8.95 15.51 -2.91
CA SER A 74 9.37 16.71 -3.64
C SER A 74 8.32 17.83 -3.62
N GLY A 75 7.09 17.52 -3.20
CA GLY A 75 5.95 18.42 -3.32
C GLY A 75 5.44 18.58 -4.76
N HIS A 76 6.01 17.85 -5.72
CA HIS A 76 5.59 17.90 -7.11
C HIS A 76 4.17 17.37 -7.28
N GLU A 77 3.36 18.09 -8.04
CA GLU A 77 2.01 17.69 -8.42
C GLU A 77 1.75 18.06 -9.89
N GLU A 78 1.13 17.15 -10.64
CA GLU A 78 0.73 17.38 -12.02
C GLU A 78 -0.71 16.94 -12.27
N ARG A 79 -1.34 17.59 -13.25
CA ARG A 79 -2.65 17.20 -13.79
C ARG A 79 -2.44 16.34 -15.03
N LEU A 80 -3.15 15.22 -15.11
CA LEU A 80 -3.13 14.27 -16.20
C LEU A 80 -4.54 14.21 -16.82
N ALA A 81 -4.73 14.93 -17.92
CA ALA A 81 -5.97 14.89 -18.69
C ALA A 81 -5.93 13.72 -19.69
N CYS A 82 -6.31 12.53 -19.23
CA CYS A 82 -6.28 11.31 -20.03
C CYS A 82 -7.34 10.30 -19.57
N SER A 83 -7.60 9.29 -20.40
CA SER A 83 -8.41 8.12 -20.01
C SER A 83 -7.70 7.27 -18.94
N THR A 84 -8.44 6.41 -18.27
CA THR A 84 -7.90 5.46 -17.27
C THR A 84 -6.86 4.54 -17.91
N ARG A 85 -7.09 4.10 -19.16
CA ARG A 85 -6.14 3.24 -19.88
C ARG A 85 -4.81 3.96 -20.14
N GLU A 86 -4.86 5.22 -20.56
CA GLU A 86 -3.68 6.05 -20.79
C GLU A 86 -2.96 6.42 -19.49
N LEU A 87 -3.71 6.62 -18.40
CA LEU A 87 -3.16 6.79 -17.05
C LEU A 87 -2.30 5.57 -16.68
N LEU A 88 -2.88 4.36 -16.72
CA LEU A 88 -2.17 3.13 -16.38
C LEU A 88 -0.94 2.90 -17.27
N ALA A 89 -1.06 3.16 -18.57
CA ALA A 89 0.07 3.10 -19.50
C ALA A 89 1.16 4.13 -19.15
N THR A 90 0.76 5.32 -18.69
CA THR A 90 1.67 6.38 -18.25
C THR A 90 2.38 5.99 -16.95
N LEU A 91 1.68 5.47 -15.95
CA LEU A 91 2.29 4.99 -14.71
C LEU A 91 3.31 3.89 -14.99
N ARG A 92 2.95 2.89 -15.81
CA ARG A 92 3.86 1.80 -16.20
C ARG A 92 5.10 2.29 -16.94
N ARG A 93 4.99 3.35 -17.75
CA ARG A 93 6.11 3.93 -18.50
C ARG A 93 6.98 4.84 -17.63
N ARG A 94 6.38 5.61 -16.72
CA ARG A 94 7.08 6.58 -15.87
C ARG A 94 7.75 5.93 -14.67
N PHE A 95 7.22 4.85 -14.10
CA PHE A 95 7.76 4.24 -12.89
C PHE A 95 8.24 2.81 -13.17
N THR A 96 9.55 2.64 -13.25
CA THR A 96 10.17 1.33 -13.51
C THR A 96 10.69 0.74 -12.21
N PRO A 97 10.25 -0.46 -11.79
CA PRO A 97 10.78 -1.09 -10.59
C PRO A 97 12.21 -1.57 -10.80
N ALA A 98 13.05 -1.34 -9.79
CA ALA A 98 14.42 -1.87 -9.68
C ALA A 98 14.61 -2.42 -8.26
N GLY A 99 14.92 -3.70 -8.14
CA GLY A 99 15.08 -4.34 -6.83
C GLY A 99 15.59 -5.77 -6.93
N PRO A 100 15.81 -6.43 -5.79
CA PRO A 100 16.34 -7.79 -5.76
C PRO A 100 15.44 -8.79 -6.49
N ALA A 101 16.00 -9.57 -7.42
CA ALA A 101 15.24 -10.51 -8.23
C ALA A 101 14.57 -11.66 -7.45
N ARG A 102 14.99 -11.92 -6.21
CA ARG A 102 14.55 -13.07 -5.39
C ARG A 102 13.31 -12.81 -4.54
N LEU A 103 12.71 -11.64 -4.69
CA LEU A 103 11.62 -11.16 -3.87
C LEU A 103 10.28 -11.37 -4.61
N PRO A 104 9.21 -11.92 -3.98
CA PRO A 104 7.86 -11.89 -4.55
C PRO A 104 7.50 -10.50 -5.11
N HIS A 105 6.83 -10.40 -6.25
CA HIS A 105 6.64 -9.11 -6.96
C HIS A 105 5.82 -8.02 -6.24
N LEU A 106 5.43 -8.22 -4.97
CA LEU A 106 4.46 -7.41 -4.23
C LEU A 106 5.06 -6.23 -3.45
N PHE A 107 6.37 -6.00 -3.49
CA PHE A 107 7.04 -5.00 -2.65
C PHE A 107 6.95 -3.55 -3.15
N ALA A 108 6.83 -3.37 -4.48
CA ALA A 108 6.75 -2.08 -5.16
C ALA A 108 5.53 -2.04 -6.09
N ALA A 109 4.35 -2.27 -5.52
CA ALA A 109 3.09 -2.32 -6.24
C ALA A 109 2.28 -1.03 -6.07
N TRP A 110 1.48 -0.71 -7.08
CA TRP A 110 0.40 0.27 -6.94
C TRP A 110 -0.73 -0.35 -6.11
N VAL A 111 -1.10 0.30 -5.02
CA VAL A 111 -2.13 -0.16 -4.08
C VAL A 111 -3.19 0.91 -3.94
N GLY A 112 -4.46 0.52 -3.97
CA GLY A 112 -5.58 1.44 -3.80
C GLY A 112 -6.84 0.82 -4.36
N TYR A 113 -7.68 1.63 -4.99
CA TYR A 113 -8.96 1.16 -5.51
C TYR A 113 -9.26 1.67 -6.92
N PHE A 114 -10.12 0.89 -7.58
CA PHE A 114 -10.83 1.22 -8.80
C PHE A 114 -12.31 1.15 -8.47
N ALA A 115 -13.02 2.27 -8.59
CA ALA A 115 -14.45 2.28 -8.34
C ALA A 115 -15.21 1.62 -9.49
N TYR A 116 -16.42 1.15 -9.20
CA TYR A 116 -17.23 0.37 -10.15
C TYR A 116 -17.58 1.14 -11.44
N ASP A 117 -17.93 2.41 -11.32
CA ASP A 117 -18.28 3.33 -12.41
C ASP A 117 -17.10 3.69 -13.33
N LEU A 118 -15.85 3.34 -13.00
CA LEU A 118 -14.73 3.40 -13.96
C LEU A 118 -15.01 2.54 -15.20
N VAL A 119 -15.88 1.53 -15.08
CA VAL A 119 -16.29 0.69 -16.22
C VAL A 119 -16.80 1.51 -17.41
N PHE A 120 -17.40 2.69 -17.17
CA PHE A 120 -17.90 3.57 -18.23
C PHE A 120 -16.80 4.25 -19.06
N ASP A 121 -15.56 4.22 -18.60
CA ASP A 121 -14.40 4.67 -19.37
C ASP A 121 -13.86 3.57 -20.31
N PHE A 122 -14.18 2.30 -20.02
CA PHE A 122 -13.74 1.16 -20.82
C PHE A 122 -14.81 0.65 -21.79
N GLU A 123 -16.09 0.71 -21.39
CA GLU A 123 -17.19 0.12 -22.14
C GLU A 123 -18.30 1.15 -22.40
N PRO A 124 -18.81 1.24 -23.64
CA PRO A 124 -19.94 2.09 -23.96
C PRO A 124 -21.23 1.49 -23.38
N MET A 125 -21.67 1.99 -22.22
CA MET A 125 -22.93 1.58 -21.60
C MET A 125 -24.03 2.63 -21.80
N ALA A 126 -25.27 2.15 -22.00
CA ALA A 126 -26.42 3.02 -22.28
C ALA A 126 -26.86 3.91 -21.10
N ARG A 127 -26.45 3.57 -19.86
CA ARG A 127 -26.81 4.33 -18.65
C ARG A 127 -25.57 4.56 -17.80
N ARG A 128 -25.34 5.82 -17.42
CA ARG A 128 -24.35 6.21 -16.41
C ARG A 128 -24.98 6.23 -15.03
N LEU A 129 -24.18 5.91 -14.02
CA LEU A 129 -24.56 6.13 -12.62
C LEU A 129 -24.57 7.65 -12.31
N PRO A 130 -25.42 8.11 -11.38
CA PRO A 130 -25.36 9.49 -10.92
C PRO A 130 -23.99 9.81 -10.28
N PRO A 131 -23.58 11.08 -10.23
CA PRO A 131 -22.38 11.49 -9.52
C PRO A 131 -22.40 11.04 -8.05
N ARG A 132 -21.22 10.75 -7.50
CA ARG A 132 -21.12 10.28 -6.11
C ARG A 132 -21.45 11.39 -5.13
N PRO A 133 -22.27 11.12 -4.09
CA PRO A 133 -22.63 12.13 -3.10
C PRO A 133 -21.45 12.69 -2.31
N ASP A 134 -20.39 11.91 -2.14
CA ASP A 134 -19.22 12.24 -1.32
C ASP A 134 -18.05 12.82 -2.12
N GLY A 135 -18.17 12.93 -3.45
CA GLY A 135 -17.12 13.44 -4.32
C GLY A 135 -15.84 12.60 -4.33
N GLN A 136 -15.88 11.35 -3.87
CA GLN A 136 -14.71 10.47 -3.88
C GLN A 136 -14.28 10.17 -5.34
N PRO A 137 -12.97 10.22 -5.64
CA PRO A 137 -12.48 9.98 -6.99
C PRO A 137 -12.80 8.57 -7.47
N GLN A 138 -12.87 8.37 -8.79
CA GLN A 138 -13.10 7.03 -9.33
C GLN A 138 -11.90 6.10 -9.22
N LEU A 139 -10.70 6.67 -9.15
CA LEU A 139 -9.46 5.94 -8.96
C LEU A 139 -8.65 6.64 -7.87
N CYS A 140 -8.04 5.84 -6.99
CA CYS A 140 -6.97 6.32 -6.12
C CYS A 140 -5.98 5.19 -5.92
N LEU A 141 -4.74 5.37 -6.36
CA LEU A 141 -3.65 4.42 -6.19
C LEU A 141 -2.46 5.13 -5.55
N MET A 142 -1.68 4.39 -4.79
CA MET A 142 -0.40 4.85 -4.27
C MET A 142 0.69 3.82 -4.49
N LEU A 143 1.90 4.30 -4.69
CA LEU A 143 3.12 3.52 -4.55
C LEU A 143 3.68 3.78 -3.15
N PRO A 144 3.67 2.79 -2.23
CA PRO A 144 4.14 2.98 -0.86
C PRO A 144 5.65 3.20 -0.82
N ARG A 145 6.13 4.18 -0.03
CA ARG A 145 7.56 4.29 0.29
C ARG A 145 7.98 3.21 1.27
N ARG A 146 7.08 2.79 2.15
CA ARG A 146 7.32 1.74 3.12
C ARG A 146 6.33 0.60 2.94
N THR A 147 6.84 -0.61 2.80
CA THR A 147 6.04 -1.83 2.72
C THR A 147 6.56 -2.84 3.74
N VAL A 148 5.65 -3.48 4.48
CA VAL A 148 5.97 -4.66 5.28
C VAL A 148 5.25 -5.86 4.66
N VAL A 149 6.00 -6.92 4.38
CA VAL A 149 5.45 -8.17 3.85
C VAL A 149 5.65 -9.25 4.88
N PHE A 150 4.55 -9.78 5.38
CA PHE A 150 4.52 -10.82 6.38
C PHE A 150 4.34 -12.18 5.71
N ASP A 151 5.27 -13.13 5.90
CA ASP A 151 5.12 -14.53 5.50
C ASP A 151 4.61 -15.33 6.70
N ASN A 152 3.30 -15.56 6.74
CA ASN A 152 2.60 -16.22 7.84
C ASN A 152 3.03 -17.68 8.05
N VAL A 153 3.56 -18.31 6.98
CA VAL A 153 4.03 -19.71 6.98
C VAL A 153 5.47 -19.78 7.45
N ALA A 154 6.36 -18.96 6.88
CA ALA A 154 7.78 -18.97 7.25
C ALA A 154 8.09 -18.23 8.56
N LYS A 155 7.10 -17.52 9.12
CA LYS A 155 7.25 -16.65 10.31
C LYS A 155 8.35 -15.62 10.13
N ARG A 156 8.39 -15.00 8.95
CA ARG A 156 9.33 -13.93 8.61
C ARG A 156 8.57 -12.71 8.15
N MET A 157 9.14 -11.54 8.42
CA MET A 157 8.67 -10.30 7.83
C MET A 157 9.81 -9.64 7.06
N ARG A 158 9.43 -8.97 5.98
CA ARG A 158 10.33 -8.18 5.15
C ARG A 158 9.94 -6.73 5.27
N LEU A 159 10.88 -5.91 5.68
CA LEU A 159 10.76 -4.45 5.73
C LEU A 159 11.33 -3.92 4.42
N VAL A 160 10.53 -3.13 3.69
CA VAL A 160 10.93 -2.61 2.38
C VAL A 160 10.81 -1.10 2.36
N ALA A 161 11.88 -0.46 1.91
CA ALA A 161 11.88 0.93 1.50
C ALA A 161 11.91 1.02 -0.04
N ASN A 162 10.91 1.70 -0.61
CA ASN A 162 10.84 2.03 -2.03
C ASN A 162 11.23 3.49 -2.23
N VAL A 163 12.37 3.75 -2.84
CA VAL A 163 12.85 5.10 -3.16
C VAL A 163 12.56 5.40 -4.62
N VAL A 164 11.78 6.44 -4.88
CA VAL A 164 11.49 6.92 -6.23
C VAL A 164 12.53 7.97 -6.60
N ALA A 165 13.36 7.69 -7.61
CA ALA A 165 14.44 8.57 -8.02
C ALA A 165 14.40 8.86 -9.53
N PRO A 166 14.64 10.11 -9.95
CA PRO A 166 14.86 10.42 -11.36
C PRO A 166 16.20 9.84 -11.84
N PRO A 167 16.46 9.81 -13.16
CA PRO A 167 17.69 9.25 -13.70
C PRO A 167 18.89 10.08 -13.23
N GLY A 168 19.96 9.42 -12.77
CA GLY A 168 21.19 10.07 -12.34
C GLY A 168 21.30 10.38 -10.83
N GLU A 169 20.28 10.13 -10.02
CA GLU A 169 20.28 10.38 -8.56
C GLU A 169 20.71 9.19 -7.68
N ALA A 170 21.44 8.21 -8.23
CA ALA A 170 21.75 6.94 -7.53
C ALA A 170 22.40 7.11 -6.14
N GLY A 171 23.26 8.11 -5.95
CA GLY A 171 23.98 8.32 -4.69
C GLY A 171 23.12 8.78 -3.50
N ALA A 172 21.93 9.31 -3.73
CA ALA A 172 20.98 9.68 -2.67
C ALA A 172 20.01 8.54 -2.31
N VAL A 173 19.87 7.54 -3.20
CA VAL A 173 18.94 6.43 -3.05
C VAL A 173 19.24 5.60 -1.81
N GLU A 174 20.49 5.17 -1.64
CA GLU A 174 20.89 4.30 -0.53
C GLU A 174 20.60 4.95 0.83
N ARG A 175 21.01 6.22 1.02
CA ARG A 175 20.79 6.93 2.28
C ARG A 175 19.30 7.12 2.59
N ARG A 176 18.47 7.42 1.58
CA ARG A 176 17.02 7.53 1.76
C ARG A 176 16.41 6.18 2.13
N ALA A 177 16.84 5.10 1.47
CA ALA A 177 16.38 3.75 1.76
C ALA A 177 16.74 3.31 3.18
N GLU A 178 17.99 3.53 3.61
CA GLU A 178 18.45 3.24 4.97
C GLU A 178 17.65 4.02 6.02
N ALA A 179 17.34 5.29 5.76
CA ALA A 179 16.54 6.11 6.67
C ALA A 179 15.10 5.58 6.81
N GLU A 180 14.47 5.17 5.71
CA GLU A 180 13.12 4.59 5.72
C GLU A 180 13.09 3.21 6.41
N LEU A 181 14.09 2.37 6.15
CA LEU A 181 14.24 1.08 6.84
C LEU A 181 14.51 1.26 8.34
N ALA A 182 15.31 2.26 8.74
CA ALA A 182 15.50 2.62 10.14
C ALA A 182 14.18 3.09 10.78
N GLY A 183 13.39 3.88 10.07
CA GLY A 183 12.05 4.31 10.49
C GLY A 183 11.10 3.12 10.70
N LEU A 184 11.11 2.12 9.80
CA LEU A 184 10.33 0.89 9.96
C LEU A 184 10.78 0.09 11.19
N ARG A 185 12.08 -0.07 11.42
CA ARG A 185 12.58 -0.76 12.62
C ARG A 185 12.14 -0.08 13.91
N ALA A 186 12.24 1.25 13.96
CA ALA A 186 11.85 2.04 15.13
C ALA A 186 10.35 1.93 15.46
N LEU A 187 9.52 1.41 14.55
CA LEU A 187 8.13 1.09 14.89
C LEU A 187 8.07 -0.03 15.93
N PHE A 188 8.93 -1.04 15.85
CA PHE A 188 8.89 -2.22 16.72
C PHE A 188 9.32 -1.91 18.16
N ASP A 189 10.01 -0.79 18.38
CA ASP A 189 10.34 -0.30 19.72
C ASP A 189 9.12 0.33 20.44
N ARG A 190 8.01 0.53 19.72
CA ARG A 190 6.78 1.11 20.28
C ARG A 190 5.89 0.03 20.89
N PRO A 191 5.29 0.29 22.06
CA PRO A 191 4.30 -0.61 22.63
C PRO A 191 3.13 -0.79 21.65
N CYS A 192 2.74 -2.05 21.40
CA CYS A 192 1.53 -2.35 20.66
C CYS A 192 0.32 -2.00 21.55
N PRO A 193 -0.75 -1.39 21.01
CA PRO A 193 -2.00 -1.23 21.75
C PRO A 193 -2.46 -2.57 22.32
N GLY A 194 -2.88 -2.56 23.58
CA GLY A 194 -3.39 -3.76 24.25
C GLY A 194 -4.65 -4.30 23.58
N PRO A 195 -4.94 -5.60 23.74
CA PRO A 195 -6.14 -6.20 23.17
C PRO A 195 -7.40 -5.58 23.79
N THR A 196 -8.47 -5.51 23.00
CA THR A 196 -9.80 -5.23 23.55
C THR A 196 -10.26 -6.44 24.34
N ILE A 197 -10.53 -6.26 25.63
CA ILE A 197 -11.06 -7.33 26.48
C ILE A 197 -12.55 -7.48 26.20
N LEU A 198 -12.93 -8.61 25.61
CA LEU A 198 -14.34 -8.99 25.47
C LEU A 198 -14.85 -9.48 26.82
N ARG A 199 -15.99 -8.93 27.27
CA ARG A 199 -16.70 -9.43 28.45
C ARG A 199 -17.72 -10.45 27.97
N PHE A 200 -17.67 -11.64 28.55
CA PHE A 200 -18.78 -12.58 28.40
C PHE A 200 -20.03 -12.00 29.09
N PRO A 201 -21.23 -12.22 28.53
CA PRO A 201 -22.45 -11.95 29.28
C PRO A 201 -22.44 -12.73 30.60
N ASP A 202 -23.12 -12.20 31.62
CA ASP A 202 -23.23 -12.87 32.92
C ASP A 202 -23.73 -14.31 32.74
N ALA A 203 -23.06 -15.24 33.42
CA ALA A 203 -23.36 -16.66 33.29
C ALA A 203 -24.81 -16.94 33.68
N ALA A 204 -25.61 -17.49 32.76
CA ALA A 204 -26.85 -18.16 33.13
C ALA A 204 -26.50 -19.40 33.99
N PRO A 205 -27.29 -19.72 35.04
CA PRO A 205 -27.07 -20.92 35.81
C PRO A 205 -27.03 -22.13 34.87
N LEU A 206 -25.99 -22.96 34.98
CA LEU A 206 -25.96 -24.24 34.28
C LEU A 206 -27.19 -25.06 34.72
N PRO A 207 -27.93 -25.68 33.79
CA PRO A 207 -29.06 -26.53 34.16
C PRO A 207 -28.56 -27.63 35.10
N LEU A 208 -29.25 -27.79 36.23
CA LEU A 208 -28.98 -28.87 37.16
C LEU A 208 -29.32 -30.21 36.48
N PRO A 209 -28.53 -31.27 36.74
CA PRO A 209 -28.75 -32.60 36.16
C PRO A 209 -30.09 -33.22 36.58
#